data_AF-A0A6J5V8D0-F1
#
_entry.id   AF-A0A6J5V8D0-F1
#
_cell.length_a   1.000
_cell.length_b   1.000
_cell.length_c   1.000
_cell.angle_alpha   90.00
_cell.angle_beta   90.00
_cell.angle_gamma   90.00
#
_symmetry.space_group_name_H-M   'P 1'
#
loop_
_entity.id
_entity.type
_entity.pdbx_description
1 polymer ?
#
loop_
_entity_poly.entity_id
_entity_poly.type
_entity_poly.pdbx_seq_one_letter_code
_entity_poly.pdbx_strand_id
1 'polypeptide(L)'
;MDSASGGTGPPDPNTSGGEGPSSAATGSIAAAAAGAVVPAAAAEASSSPAPPSRYESQKRRDWNTFLQYLKNHKPPLTLARCSGAHVIEFLKYLDQFGKTKVHAAGCPYFGHPNPPAPCACPLKQAWGSLDALIGRLRAAYEENGGRPESNPFGARAVRIYLREVRESQAKARGIPYEKKKRKRPTVTATAVVGNVSAGPSQGGGDGDVGGGDGGGGSSTTAADAATTSTAV
;
A
#
# COMPACT_ATOMS: atom_id res chain seq x y z
N MET A 1 2.56 -76.18 -6.17
CA MET A 1 1.96 -74.89 -5.80
C MET A 1 2.97 -73.83 -6.20
N ASP A 2 2.97 -73.40 -7.47
CA ASP A 2 2.21 -72.23 -8.01
C ASP A 2 2.65 -70.89 -7.37
N SER A 3 2.82 -69.76 -8.07
CA SER A 3 2.95 -69.49 -9.53
C SER A 3 3.68 -68.14 -9.73
N ALA A 4 4.08 -67.82 -10.96
CA ALA A 4 5.00 -66.72 -11.27
C ALA A 4 4.37 -65.31 -11.48
N SER A 5 5.25 -64.33 -11.73
CA SER A 5 5.03 -62.94 -12.22
C SER A 5 5.01 -61.86 -11.13
N GLY A 6 5.61 -60.67 -11.27
CA GLY A 6 6.30 -60.08 -12.43
C GLY A 6 5.72 -58.71 -12.77
N GLY A 7 6.49 -57.63 -12.58
CA GLY A 7 6.01 -56.25 -12.82
C GLY A 7 7.10 -55.20 -12.61
N THR A 8 7.67 -54.71 -13.72
CA THR A 8 8.80 -53.77 -13.77
C THR A 8 8.37 -52.31 -13.57
N GLY A 9 9.04 -51.58 -12.67
CA GLY A 9 9.00 -50.12 -12.62
C GLY A 9 10.05 -49.47 -13.55
N PRO A 10 9.80 -48.28 -14.10
CA PRO A 10 10.75 -47.58 -14.97
C PRO A 10 11.90 -46.90 -14.17
N PRO A 11 13.13 -46.85 -14.71
CA PRO A 11 14.26 -46.17 -14.07
C PRO A 11 14.35 -44.66 -14.39
N ASP A 12 14.76 -43.87 -13.40
CA ASP A 12 15.05 -42.44 -13.51
C ASP A 12 16.33 -42.14 -14.33
N PRO A 13 16.31 -41.11 -15.21
CA PRO A 13 17.52 -40.62 -15.86
C PRO A 13 18.11 -39.40 -15.13
N ASN A 14 18.87 -39.62 -14.04
CA ASN A 14 19.74 -38.56 -13.51
C ASN A 14 21.01 -39.08 -12.79
N THR A 15 22.02 -39.50 -13.57
CA THR A 15 23.38 -39.72 -13.05
C THR A 15 24.45 -39.31 -14.05
N SER A 16 25.13 -38.20 -13.75
CA SER A 16 26.51 -37.84 -14.12
C SER A 16 26.83 -36.59 -13.28
N GLY A 17 27.77 -36.57 -12.33
CA GLY A 17 28.80 -37.53 -11.99
C GLY A 17 30.11 -36.76 -11.84
N GLY A 18 30.69 -36.72 -10.63
CA GLY A 18 32.07 -36.23 -10.45
C GLY A 18 32.33 -35.33 -9.23
N GLU A 19 32.93 -35.93 -8.20
CA GLU A 19 34.14 -35.48 -7.47
C GLU A 19 34.19 -34.07 -6.80
N GLY A 20 34.49 -34.05 -5.50
CA GLY A 20 34.84 -32.83 -4.72
C GLY A 20 36.36 -32.52 -4.76
N PRO A 21 36.98 -31.85 -3.75
CA PRO A 21 36.44 -31.47 -2.44
C PRO A 21 36.75 -30.00 -2.00
N SER A 22 36.45 -29.72 -0.71
CA SER A 22 36.75 -28.55 0.12
C SER A 22 37.85 -27.55 -0.29
N SER A 23 37.57 -26.25 -0.15
CA SER A 23 38.23 -25.37 0.85
C SER A 23 37.63 -23.96 0.92
N ALA A 24 37.89 -23.26 2.02
CA ALA A 24 37.48 -21.87 2.27
C ALA A 24 38.56 -20.85 1.87
N ALA A 25 38.26 -19.56 2.10
CA ALA A 25 39.12 -18.37 2.12
C ALA A 25 38.99 -17.38 0.93
N THR A 26 38.43 -16.22 1.27
CA THR A 26 38.98 -14.86 1.12
C THR A 26 40.02 -14.58 0.02
N GLY A 27 39.83 -13.49 -0.74
CA GLY A 27 40.93 -12.76 -1.36
C GLY A 27 40.58 -11.98 -2.61
N SER A 28 40.67 -10.64 -2.53
CA SER A 28 40.58 -9.74 -3.69
C SER A 28 41.79 -9.89 -4.62
N ILE A 29 41.59 -9.72 -5.94
CA ILE A 29 42.60 -9.11 -6.82
C ILE A 29 41.96 -8.12 -7.78
N ALA A 30 42.62 -6.97 -7.96
CA ALA A 30 42.40 -6.09 -9.09
C ALA A 30 43.32 -6.52 -10.24
N ALA A 31 42.91 -6.30 -11.49
CA ALA A 31 43.74 -6.52 -12.67
C ALA A 31 43.77 -5.25 -13.54
N ALA A 32 44.95 -4.94 -14.08
CA ALA A 32 45.29 -3.64 -14.65
C ALA A 32 44.84 -3.45 -16.11
N ALA A 33 44.80 -2.20 -16.55
CA ALA A 33 44.45 -1.79 -17.91
C ALA A 33 45.68 -1.32 -18.72
N ALA A 34 45.81 -1.85 -19.94
CA ALA A 34 46.46 -1.28 -21.13
C ALA A 34 46.28 -2.29 -22.28
N GLY A 35 46.03 -1.95 -23.54
CA GLY A 35 45.71 -0.67 -24.18
C GLY A 35 45.84 -0.83 -25.71
N ALA A 36 44.85 -0.38 -26.50
CA ALA A 36 44.91 -0.46 -27.97
C ALA A 36 43.97 0.55 -28.67
N VAL A 37 44.34 0.92 -29.90
CA VAL A 37 43.70 1.89 -30.83
C VAL A 37 43.81 1.31 -32.25
N VAL A 38 43.01 1.61 -33.28
CA VAL A 38 41.89 2.52 -33.64
C VAL A 38 41.08 1.81 -34.78
N PRO A 39 40.10 2.36 -35.54
CA PRO A 39 39.42 3.68 -35.58
C PRO A 39 37.86 3.58 -35.60
N ALA A 40 37.19 4.65 -36.01
CA ALA A 40 35.73 4.80 -36.06
C ALA A 40 35.01 4.06 -37.21
N ALA A 41 33.78 3.62 -36.94
CA ALA A 41 32.73 3.40 -37.93
C ALA A 41 31.40 3.88 -37.35
N ALA A 42 30.63 4.67 -38.11
CA ALA A 42 29.32 5.14 -37.70
C ALA A 42 28.31 3.99 -37.82
N ALA A 43 27.98 3.37 -36.68
CA ALA A 43 26.84 2.46 -36.60
C ALA A 43 25.59 3.27 -36.25
N GLU A 44 24.70 3.48 -37.22
CA GLU A 44 23.33 3.90 -36.94
C GLU A 44 22.62 2.77 -36.19
N ALA A 45 22.73 2.80 -34.87
CA ALA A 45 22.04 1.88 -33.98
C ALA A 45 20.53 2.16 -34.06
N SER A 46 19.85 1.40 -34.91
CA SER A 46 18.40 1.35 -35.01
C SER A 46 17.80 1.15 -33.62
N SER A 47 17.13 2.19 -33.14
CA SER A 47 16.63 2.29 -31.76
C SER A 47 15.42 1.38 -31.56
N SER A 48 15.69 0.09 -31.35
CA SER A 48 14.72 -0.81 -30.73
C SER A 48 14.20 -0.15 -29.45
N PRO A 49 12.88 0.08 -29.31
CA PRO A 49 12.35 0.85 -28.20
C PRO A 49 12.73 0.16 -26.88
N ALA A 50 13.37 0.91 -25.99
CA ALA A 50 13.80 0.41 -24.70
C ALA A 50 12.62 -0.28 -23.98
N PRO A 51 12.84 -1.43 -23.31
CA PRO A 51 11.76 -2.16 -22.66
C PRO A 51 11.00 -1.23 -21.71
N PRO A 52 9.66 -1.25 -21.73
CA PRO A 52 8.86 -0.30 -20.97
C PRO A 52 9.22 -0.38 -19.49
N SER A 53 9.36 0.77 -18.85
CA SER A 53 9.65 0.88 -17.42
C SER A 53 8.79 -0.08 -16.60
N ARG A 54 9.34 -0.57 -15.47
CA ARG A 54 8.59 -1.43 -14.52
C ARG A 54 7.23 -0.84 -14.14
N TYR A 55 7.13 0.49 -14.09
CA TYR A 55 5.87 1.19 -13.87
C TYR A 55 4.88 1.05 -15.04
N GLU A 56 5.35 1.26 -16.28
CA GLU A 56 4.57 1.17 -17.51
C GLU A 56 3.99 -0.23 -17.74
N SER A 57 4.82 -1.25 -17.61
CA SER A 57 4.37 -2.64 -17.70
C SER A 57 3.36 -3.01 -16.61
N GLN A 58 3.50 -2.48 -15.39
CA GLN A 58 2.49 -2.66 -14.34
C GLN A 58 1.18 -1.94 -14.67
N LYS A 59 1.25 -0.66 -15.07
CA LYS A 59 0.10 0.16 -15.46
C LYS A 59 -0.71 -0.49 -16.59
N ARG A 60 -0.03 -1.01 -17.61
CA ARG A 60 -0.66 -1.71 -18.75
C ARG A 60 -1.34 -3.02 -18.34
N ARG A 61 -0.75 -3.79 -17.41
CA ARG A 61 -1.39 -5.00 -16.85
C ARG A 61 -2.65 -4.65 -16.06
N ASP A 62 -2.54 -3.67 -15.16
CA ASP A 62 -3.65 -3.22 -14.32
C ASP A 62 -4.83 -2.70 -15.16
N TRP A 63 -4.53 -1.90 -16.20
CA TRP A 63 -5.50 -1.42 -17.19
C TRP A 63 -6.21 -2.57 -17.91
N ASN A 64 -5.45 -3.53 -18.46
CA ASN A 64 -6.02 -4.69 -19.13
C ASN A 64 -6.90 -5.54 -18.18
N THR A 65 -6.48 -5.73 -16.92
CA THR A 65 -7.29 -6.40 -15.89
C THR A 65 -8.60 -5.67 -15.63
N PHE A 66 -8.58 -4.34 -15.54
CA PHE A 66 -9.78 -3.53 -15.37
C PHE A 66 -10.72 -3.60 -16.59
N LEU A 67 -10.18 -3.53 -17.81
CA LEU A 67 -10.97 -3.69 -19.03
C LEU A 67 -11.62 -5.08 -19.12
N GLN A 68 -10.90 -6.13 -18.69
CA GLN A 68 -11.46 -7.48 -18.63
C GLN A 68 -12.57 -7.60 -17.57
N TYR A 69 -12.42 -6.95 -16.42
CA TYR A 69 -13.47 -6.87 -15.41
C TYR A 69 -14.75 -6.21 -15.96
N LEU A 70 -14.64 -5.07 -16.67
CA LEU A 70 -15.80 -4.40 -17.28
C LEU A 70 -16.50 -5.27 -18.35
N LYS A 71 -15.75 -6.01 -19.17
CA LYS A 71 -16.29 -6.97 -20.15
C LYS A 71 -17.05 -8.12 -19.50
N ASN A 72 -16.57 -8.59 -18.35
CA ASN A 72 -17.17 -9.69 -17.60
C ASN A 72 -18.35 -9.26 -16.70
N HIS A 73 -18.57 -7.95 -16.56
CA HIS A 73 -19.66 -7.38 -15.77
C HIS A 73 -21.04 -7.75 -16.36
N LYS A 74 -22.06 -7.85 -15.50
CA LYS A 74 -23.44 -8.17 -15.89
C LYS A 74 -24.38 -7.10 -15.33
N PRO A 75 -24.98 -6.22 -16.16
CA PRO A 75 -24.86 -6.16 -17.63
C PRO A 75 -23.45 -5.72 -18.09
N PRO A 76 -23.04 -6.01 -19.34
CA PRO A 76 -21.73 -5.62 -19.87
C PRO A 76 -21.51 -4.11 -19.82
N LEU A 77 -20.34 -3.68 -19.36
CA LEU A 77 -19.97 -2.28 -19.22
C LEU A 77 -18.89 -1.88 -20.23
N THR A 78 -19.05 -0.68 -20.79
CA THR A 78 -18.01 0.02 -21.56
C THR A 78 -17.38 1.10 -20.70
N LEU A 79 -16.15 1.54 -21.02
CA LEU A 79 -15.49 2.65 -20.32
C LEU A 79 -16.37 3.92 -20.28
N ALA A 80 -17.08 4.23 -21.36
CA ALA A 80 -17.96 5.40 -21.44
C ALA A 80 -19.17 5.36 -20.49
N ARG A 81 -19.57 4.17 -20.03
CA ARG A 81 -20.62 3.96 -19.02
C ARG A 81 -20.05 3.62 -17.64
N CYS A 82 -18.72 3.56 -17.51
CA CYS A 82 -18.05 3.32 -16.25
C CYS A 82 -18.18 4.55 -15.34
N SER A 83 -18.24 4.32 -14.04
CA SER A 83 -18.43 5.36 -13.03
C SER A 83 -17.66 4.97 -11.76
N GLY A 84 -17.56 5.91 -10.81
CA GLY A 84 -16.89 5.64 -9.54
C GLY A 84 -17.49 4.45 -8.75
N ALA A 85 -18.76 4.10 -8.96
CA ALA A 85 -19.39 2.92 -8.34
C ALA A 85 -18.77 1.61 -8.86
N HIS A 86 -18.72 1.44 -10.18
CA HIS A 86 -18.09 0.27 -10.82
C HIS A 86 -16.59 0.15 -10.48
N VAL A 87 -15.90 1.26 -10.28
CA VAL A 87 -14.52 1.27 -9.77
C VAL A 87 -14.45 0.74 -8.33
N ILE A 88 -15.36 1.15 -7.45
CA ILE A 88 -15.42 0.62 -6.07
C ILE A 88 -15.74 -0.88 -6.05
N GLU A 89 -16.64 -1.35 -6.92
CA GLU A 89 -16.95 -2.78 -7.07
C GLU A 89 -15.73 -3.57 -7.57
N PHE A 90 -14.97 -3.04 -8.51
CA PHE A 90 -13.69 -3.63 -8.91
C PHE A 90 -12.70 -3.72 -7.74
N LEU A 91 -12.55 -2.68 -6.92
CA LEU A 91 -11.69 -2.71 -5.73
C LEU A 91 -12.17 -3.75 -4.70
N LYS A 92 -13.48 -3.93 -4.52
CA LYS A 92 -14.07 -4.99 -3.67
C LYS A 92 -13.87 -6.38 -4.25
N TYR A 93 -13.88 -6.54 -5.57
CA TYR A 93 -13.54 -7.80 -6.24
C TYR A 93 -12.07 -8.18 -6.01
N LEU A 94 -11.14 -7.20 -6.06
CA LEU A 94 -9.72 -7.44 -5.81
C LEU A 94 -9.39 -7.89 -4.37
N ASP A 95 -10.24 -7.57 -3.39
CA ASP A 95 -10.10 -8.06 -2.01
C ASP A 95 -10.08 -9.59 -1.93
N GLN A 96 -10.75 -10.30 -2.86
CA GLN A 96 -10.76 -11.77 -2.94
C GLN A 96 -9.36 -12.37 -3.14
N PHE A 97 -8.46 -11.63 -3.80
CA PHE A 97 -7.06 -12.01 -4.05
C PHE A 97 -6.11 -11.34 -3.04
N GLY A 98 -6.65 -10.88 -1.93
CA GLY A 98 -5.96 -10.19 -0.85
C GLY A 98 -4.91 -11.05 -0.14
N LYS A 99 -3.89 -10.39 0.40
CA LYS A 99 -2.86 -11.01 1.26
C LYS A 99 -2.83 -10.41 2.68
N THR A 100 -3.61 -9.37 2.95
CA THR A 100 -3.64 -8.69 4.25
C THR A 100 -4.81 -9.21 5.08
N LYS A 101 -4.56 -9.67 6.31
CA LYS A 101 -5.63 -10.00 7.25
C LYS A 101 -6.31 -8.71 7.72
N VAL A 102 -7.64 -8.64 7.58
CA VAL A 102 -8.44 -7.52 8.08
C VAL A 102 -9.53 -8.11 8.99
N HIS A 103 -9.40 -7.83 10.28
CA HIS A 103 -10.31 -8.36 11.29
C HIS A 103 -11.70 -7.73 11.19
N ALA A 104 -12.75 -8.54 11.28
CA ALA A 104 -14.12 -8.06 11.42
C ALA A 104 -14.34 -7.46 12.81
N ALA A 105 -15.30 -6.54 12.97
CA ALA A 105 -15.54 -5.83 14.23
C ALA A 105 -15.86 -6.75 15.43
N GLY A 106 -16.50 -7.90 15.18
CA GLY A 106 -16.76 -8.94 16.20
C GLY A 106 -15.64 -9.97 16.39
N CYS A 107 -14.46 -9.76 15.78
CA CYS A 107 -13.32 -10.67 15.97
C CYS A 107 -12.59 -10.35 17.29
N PRO A 108 -12.22 -11.36 18.12
CA PRO A 108 -11.43 -11.14 19.33
C PRO A 108 -10.10 -10.42 19.10
N TYR A 109 -9.56 -10.50 17.89
CA TYR A 109 -8.29 -9.89 17.48
C TYR A 109 -8.46 -8.53 16.79
N PHE A 110 -9.68 -7.99 16.72
CA PHE A 110 -9.89 -6.64 16.20
C PHE A 110 -9.08 -5.64 17.02
N GLY A 111 -8.35 -4.75 16.35
CA GLY A 111 -7.50 -3.78 17.04
C GLY A 111 -6.18 -4.33 17.60
N HIS A 112 -5.82 -5.59 17.30
CA HIS A 112 -4.55 -6.18 17.75
C HIS A 112 -3.54 -6.27 16.59
N PRO A 113 -2.37 -5.59 16.67
CA PRO A 113 -1.38 -5.56 15.58
C PRO A 113 -0.58 -6.85 15.42
N ASN A 114 -0.45 -7.64 16.48
CA ASN A 114 0.15 -8.98 16.46
C ASN A 114 -0.76 -9.94 17.24
N PRO A 115 -1.76 -10.56 16.60
CA PRO A 115 -2.70 -11.44 17.29
C PRO A 115 -2.02 -12.77 17.66
N PRO A 116 -2.26 -13.31 18.88
CA PRO A 116 -1.57 -14.50 19.39
C PRO A 116 -1.99 -15.81 18.72
N ALA A 117 -3.07 -15.82 17.93
CA ALA A 117 -3.58 -16.99 17.23
C ALA A 117 -4.32 -16.60 15.92
N PRO A 118 -4.47 -17.51 14.95
CA PRO A 118 -5.18 -17.24 13.70
C PRO A 118 -6.70 -17.11 13.90
N CYS A 119 -7.38 -16.50 12.93
CA CYS A 119 -8.84 -16.39 12.90
C CYS A 119 -9.43 -16.57 11.50
N ALA A 120 -10.75 -16.80 11.42
CA ALA A 120 -11.50 -16.96 10.17
C ALA A 120 -11.77 -15.63 9.40
N CYS A 121 -11.23 -14.48 9.83
CA CYS A 121 -11.45 -13.22 9.12
C CYS A 121 -10.90 -13.25 7.68
N PRO A 122 -11.54 -12.55 6.72
CA PRO A 122 -11.10 -12.57 5.32
C PRO A 122 -9.71 -11.96 5.15
N LEU A 123 -9.02 -12.41 4.10
CA LEU A 123 -7.91 -11.67 3.51
C LEU A 123 -8.46 -10.61 2.56
N LYS A 124 -7.77 -9.48 2.49
CA LYS A 124 -8.11 -8.31 1.68
C LYS A 124 -6.87 -7.68 1.06
N GLN A 125 -7.04 -6.79 0.08
CA GLN A 125 -5.92 -6.00 -0.42
C GLN A 125 -5.47 -5.01 0.64
N ALA A 126 -4.16 -4.73 0.69
CA ALA A 126 -3.69 -3.64 1.53
C ALA A 126 -4.20 -2.31 0.97
N TRP A 127 -4.65 -1.41 1.85
CA TRP A 127 -5.00 -0.03 1.54
C TRP A 127 -4.05 0.62 0.49
N GLY A 128 -2.74 0.60 0.75
CA GLY A 128 -1.75 1.22 -0.13
C GLY A 128 -1.60 0.55 -1.50
N SER A 129 -1.94 -0.74 -1.62
CA SER A 129 -1.95 -1.44 -2.92
C SER A 129 -3.13 -0.98 -3.78
N LEU A 130 -4.30 -0.75 -3.17
CA LEU A 130 -5.48 -0.23 -3.86
C LEU A 130 -5.29 1.25 -4.28
N ASP A 131 -4.72 2.08 -3.41
CA ASP A 131 -4.43 3.48 -3.72
C ASP A 131 -3.41 3.62 -4.87
N ALA A 132 -2.30 2.87 -4.82
CA ALA A 132 -1.31 2.84 -5.88
C ALA A 132 -1.85 2.29 -7.21
N LEU A 133 -2.77 1.32 -7.17
CA LEU A 133 -3.50 0.81 -8.34
C LEU A 133 -4.38 1.91 -8.95
N ILE A 134 -5.17 2.62 -8.15
CA ILE A 134 -6.02 3.73 -8.62
C ILE A 134 -5.19 4.87 -9.22
N GLY A 135 -4.01 5.17 -8.65
CA GLY A 135 -3.06 6.11 -9.25
C GLY A 135 -2.62 5.69 -10.66
N ARG A 136 -2.26 4.42 -10.85
CA ARG A 136 -1.89 3.89 -12.18
C ARG A 136 -3.07 3.87 -13.15
N LEU A 137 -4.28 3.52 -12.70
CA LEU A 137 -5.47 3.50 -13.54
C LEU A 137 -5.92 4.90 -13.99
N ARG A 138 -5.71 5.96 -13.18
CA ARG A 138 -5.91 7.35 -13.64
C ARG A 138 -4.98 7.70 -14.80
N ALA A 139 -3.68 7.46 -14.64
CA ALA A 139 -2.69 7.73 -15.69
C ALA A 139 -2.99 6.92 -16.97
N ALA A 140 -3.36 5.64 -16.82
CA ALA A 140 -3.77 4.80 -17.94
C ALA A 140 -5.00 5.36 -18.68
N TYR A 141 -6.01 5.86 -17.95
CA TYR A 141 -7.20 6.45 -18.54
C TYR A 141 -6.87 7.68 -19.38
N GLU A 142 -6.03 8.57 -18.87
CA GLU A 142 -5.60 9.79 -19.57
C GLU A 142 -4.79 9.46 -20.84
N GLU A 143 -3.87 8.49 -20.78
CA GLU A 143 -3.11 8.01 -21.94
C GLU A 143 -3.96 7.29 -23.00
N ASN A 144 -5.11 6.74 -22.62
CA ASN A 144 -6.07 6.12 -23.55
C ASN A 144 -7.10 7.15 -24.08
N GLY A 145 -6.80 8.45 -24.00
CA GLY A 145 -7.62 9.55 -24.52
C GLY A 145 -8.76 10.00 -23.60
N GLY A 146 -8.77 9.53 -22.34
CA GLY A 146 -9.75 9.93 -21.33
C GLY A 146 -9.48 11.33 -20.77
N ARG A 147 -10.53 12.13 -20.58
CA ARG A 147 -10.41 13.46 -19.97
C ARG A 147 -10.33 13.36 -18.44
N PRO A 148 -9.48 14.16 -17.75
CA PRO A 148 -9.35 14.10 -16.30
C PRO A 148 -10.65 14.46 -15.56
N GLU A 149 -11.51 15.30 -16.15
CA GLU A 149 -12.81 15.68 -15.56
C GLU A 149 -13.83 14.53 -15.58
N SER A 150 -13.79 13.67 -16.62
CA SER A 150 -14.68 12.50 -16.74
C SER A 150 -14.07 11.22 -16.14
N ASN A 151 -12.92 11.32 -15.48
CA ASN A 151 -12.15 10.17 -15.03
C ASN A 151 -12.85 9.41 -13.88
N PRO A 152 -13.32 8.16 -14.10
CA PRO A 152 -14.09 7.42 -13.09
C PRO A 152 -13.24 7.06 -11.86
N PHE A 153 -11.91 6.96 -12.01
CA PHE A 153 -10.97 6.71 -10.92
C PHE A 153 -10.65 8.00 -10.11
N GLY A 154 -10.95 9.18 -10.65
CA GLY A 154 -10.89 10.49 -9.97
C GLY A 154 -12.13 10.84 -9.14
N ALA A 155 -13.24 10.12 -9.36
CA ALA A 155 -14.54 10.39 -8.77
C ALA A 155 -14.52 10.52 -7.24
N ARG A 156 -15.35 11.43 -6.71
CA ARG A 156 -15.46 11.71 -5.26
C ARG A 156 -15.75 10.45 -4.44
N ALA A 157 -16.63 9.58 -4.95
CA ALA A 157 -16.98 8.30 -4.31
C ALA A 157 -15.73 7.41 -4.09
N VAL A 158 -14.87 7.25 -5.11
CA VAL A 158 -13.64 6.44 -5.00
C VAL A 158 -12.71 7.03 -3.95
N ARG A 159 -12.55 8.36 -3.90
CA ARG A 159 -11.71 9.03 -2.89
C ARG A 159 -12.22 8.86 -1.45
N ILE A 160 -13.54 8.81 -1.26
CA ILE A 160 -14.16 8.56 0.06
C ILE A 160 -13.99 7.10 0.45
N TYR A 161 -14.35 6.16 -0.42
CA TYR A 161 -14.17 4.72 -0.20
C TYR A 161 -12.72 4.37 0.16
N LEU A 162 -11.75 4.94 -0.56
CA LEU A 162 -10.33 4.77 -0.28
C LEU A 162 -9.96 5.23 1.15
N ARG A 163 -10.49 6.38 1.60
CA ARG A 163 -10.29 6.86 2.99
C ARG A 163 -10.90 5.92 4.02
N GLU A 164 -12.13 5.46 3.80
CA GLU A 164 -12.83 4.52 4.69
C GLU A 164 -12.10 3.16 4.77
N VAL A 165 -11.58 2.65 3.66
CA VAL A 165 -10.74 1.44 3.63
C VAL A 165 -9.46 1.64 4.43
N ARG A 166 -8.80 2.80 4.32
CA ARG A 166 -7.60 3.11 5.12
C ARG A 166 -7.90 3.10 6.62
N GLU A 167 -8.97 3.78 7.04
CA GLU A 167 -9.35 3.95 8.44
C GLU A 167 -9.84 2.62 9.05
N SER A 168 -10.69 1.89 8.33
CA SER A 168 -11.17 0.56 8.75
C SER A 168 -10.04 -0.47 8.85
N GLN A 169 -9.09 -0.49 7.90
CA GLN A 169 -7.93 -1.38 8.00
C GLN A 169 -6.99 -1.00 9.15
N ALA A 170 -6.74 0.29 9.39
CA ALA A 170 -5.92 0.74 10.50
C ALA A 170 -6.52 0.35 11.85
N LYS A 171 -7.84 0.59 12.02
CA LYS A 171 -8.60 0.21 13.22
C LYS A 171 -8.64 -1.31 13.40
N ALA A 172 -8.97 -2.07 12.35
CA ALA A 172 -9.05 -3.53 12.41
C ALA A 172 -7.71 -4.20 12.74
N ARG A 173 -6.59 -3.65 12.24
CA ARG A 173 -5.24 -4.15 12.47
C ARG A 173 -4.55 -3.53 13.69
N GLY A 174 -5.22 -2.70 14.48
CA GLY A 174 -4.63 -2.13 15.69
C GLY A 174 -3.39 -1.27 15.45
N ILE A 175 -3.24 -0.69 14.26
CA ILE A 175 -2.10 0.18 13.94
C ILE A 175 -2.53 1.60 14.31
N PRO A 176 -2.04 2.20 15.41
CA PRO A 176 -2.41 3.55 15.77
C PRO A 176 -1.85 4.47 14.68
N TYR A 177 -2.72 5.21 14.00
CA TYR A 177 -2.27 6.34 13.18
C TYR A 177 -1.95 7.54 14.09
N GLU A 178 -1.04 7.31 15.04
CA GLU A 178 -0.32 8.39 15.69
C GLU A 178 0.39 9.15 14.57
N LYS A 179 -0.13 10.32 14.24
CA LYS A 179 0.60 11.34 13.48
C LYS A 179 1.75 11.76 14.38
N LYS A 180 2.80 10.92 14.43
CA LYS A 180 3.94 11.02 15.35
C LYS A 180 4.46 12.43 15.25
N LYS A 181 4.01 13.29 16.17
CA LYS A 181 4.29 14.73 16.19
C LYS A 181 5.78 14.79 16.43
N ARG A 182 6.56 14.90 15.35
CA ARG A 182 8.02 14.80 15.36
C ARG A 182 8.50 15.90 16.28
N LYS A 183 8.70 15.55 17.56
CA LYS A 183 9.52 16.31 18.49
C LYS A 183 10.86 16.39 17.78
N ARG A 184 11.09 17.52 17.11
CA ARG A 184 12.42 17.94 16.66
C ARG A 184 13.30 17.73 17.89
N PRO A 185 14.35 16.90 17.82
CA PRO A 185 15.38 16.96 18.84
C PRO A 185 15.91 18.38 18.75
N THR A 186 15.58 19.21 19.74
CA THR A 186 16.37 20.41 19.99
C THR A 186 17.75 19.87 20.32
N VAL A 187 18.70 20.06 19.41
CA VAL A 187 20.11 19.84 19.70
C VAL A 187 20.46 20.92 20.71
N THR A 188 20.33 20.60 21.99
CA THR A 188 20.82 21.46 23.07
C THR A 188 22.34 21.44 22.94
N ALA A 189 22.90 22.53 22.41
CA ALA A 189 24.33 22.66 22.25
C ALA A 189 25.00 22.55 23.63
N THR A 190 25.92 21.59 23.76
CA THR A 190 26.68 21.38 24.99
C THR A 190 27.64 22.55 25.22
N ALA A 191 27.26 23.50 26.05
CA ALA A 191 28.11 24.59 26.50
C ALA A 191 28.63 24.30 27.92
N VAL A 192 29.91 23.95 27.96
CA VAL A 192 30.91 24.02 29.07
C VAL A 192 30.42 24.33 30.49
N VAL A 193 30.86 23.46 31.41
CA VAL A 193 30.79 23.63 32.87
C VAL A 193 31.64 24.82 33.37
N GLY A 194 31.09 25.63 34.28
CA GLY A 194 31.78 26.70 35.01
C GLY A 194 30.92 27.13 36.19
N ASN A 195 31.48 27.17 37.40
CA ASN A 195 30.73 27.18 38.65
C ASN A 195 30.97 28.47 39.49
N VAL A 196 30.09 28.67 40.48
CA VAL A 196 30.18 29.55 41.69
C VAL A 196 29.61 30.99 41.72
N SER A 197 28.63 31.15 42.63
CA SER A 197 28.48 32.21 43.66
C SER A 197 27.72 33.52 43.44
N ALA A 198 26.55 33.56 44.11
CA ALA A 198 26.11 34.54 45.12
C ALA A 198 25.41 35.86 44.71
N GLY A 199 24.24 36.10 45.34
CA GLY A 199 23.54 37.39 45.40
C GLY A 199 22.03 37.25 45.69
N PRO A 200 21.55 37.49 46.92
CA PRO A 200 20.11 37.55 47.23
C PRO A 200 19.59 39.00 47.20
N SER A 201 18.44 39.23 46.55
CA SER A 201 17.74 40.52 46.57
C SER A 201 16.23 40.31 46.79
N GLN A 202 15.66 41.11 47.68
CA GLN A 202 14.25 41.08 48.08
C GLN A 202 13.35 41.93 47.15
N GLY A 203 12.03 41.69 47.25
CA GLY A 203 10.97 42.41 46.55
C GLY A 203 10.00 41.40 45.91
N GLY A 204 8.73 41.25 46.31
CA GLY A 204 7.86 42.12 47.08
C GLY A 204 6.84 42.77 46.14
N GLY A 205 5.55 42.42 46.26
CA GLY A 205 4.50 42.91 45.37
C GLY A 205 3.26 42.02 45.33
N ASP A 206 2.29 42.33 46.18
CA ASP A 206 0.91 41.84 46.14
C ASP A 206 0.19 42.21 44.82
N GLY A 207 -0.80 41.43 44.41
CA GLY A 207 -1.59 41.66 43.19
C GLY A 207 -2.82 40.77 43.08
N ASP A 208 -3.99 41.34 43.41
CA ASP A 208 -5.29 40.68 43.53
C ASP A 208 -6.16 40.78 42.25
N VAL A 209 -7.34 40.14 42.28
CA VAL A 209 -8.55 40.35 41.45
C VAL A 209 -8.68 39.70 40.07
N GLY A 210 -9.72 38.86 39.95
CA GLY A 210 -10.63 38.79 38.78
C GLY A 210 -10.24 37.81 37.66
N GLY A 211 -11.16 37.07 37.03
CA GLY A 211 -12.63 37.10 37.09
C GLY A 211 -13.20 37.14 35.65
N GLY A 212 -14.23 36.34 35.34
CA GLY A 212 -14.90 36.42 34.03
C GLY A 212 -15.41 35.09 33.48
N ASP A 213 -16.72 34.88 33.61
CA ASP A 213 -17.50 33.81 33.00
C ASP A 213 -17.48 33.80 31.45
N GLY A 214 -17.83 32.65 30.87
CA GLY A 214 -17.91 32.46 29.41
C GLY A 214 -18.73 31.23 29.02
N GLY A 215 -20.00 31.17 29.45
CA GLY A 215 -20.92 30.10 29.05
C GLY A 215 -21.46 30.27 27.62
N GLY A 216 -21.90 29.17 27.00
CA GLY A 216 -22.51 29.19 25.66
C GLY A 216 -22.72 27.78 25.10
N GLY A 217 -23.88 27.19 25.38
CA GLY A 217 -24.27 25.87 24.88
C GLY A 217 -25.21 25.92 23.66
N SER A 218 -25.72 24.73 23.30
CA SER A 218 -26.70 24.47 22.22
C SER A 218 -26.17 24.61 20.77
N SER A 219 -26.69 23.87 19.80
CA SER A 219 -27.92 23.06 19.79
C SER A 219 -27.75 21.71 19.10
N THR A 220 -28.37 20.67 19.69
CA THR A 220 -28.78 19.45 18.99
C THR A 220 -30.05 19.72 18.20
N THR A 221 -30.11 19.30 16.94
CA THR A 221 -31.37 19.12 16.20
C THR A 221 -31.43 17.71 15.63
N ALA A 222 -32.10 16.82 16.35
CA ALA A 222 -32.69 15.63 15.77
C ALA A 222 -34.06 16.02 15.21
N ALA A 223 -34.35 15.61 13.97
CA ALA A 223 -35.68 15.71 13.38
C ALA A 223 -35.99 14.39 12.67
N ASP A 224 -37.06 13.75 13.12
CA ASP A 224 -37.62 12.51 12.57
C ASP A 224 -38.48 12.81 11.33
N ALA A 225 -38.54 11.88 10.37
CA ALA A 225 -39.57 11.86 9.32
C ALA A 225 -39.74 10.47 8.68
N ALA A 226 -40.52 9.64 9.36
CA ALA A 226 -41.49 8.66 8.82
C ALA A 226 -41.45 8.25 7.31
N THR A 227 -41.31 6.94 7.10
CA THR A 227 -42.27 6.05 6.41
C THR A 227 -43.23 6.63 5.36
N THR A 228 -43.16 6.06 4.14
CA THR A 228 -44.36 5.86 3.30
C THR A 228 -44.31 4.47 2.65
N SER A 229 -45.30 3.63 2.95
CA SER A 229 -45.53 2.35 2.27
C SER A 229 -46.25 2.56 0.94
N THR A 230 -45.92 1.73 -0.06
CA THR A 230 -46.78 1.51 -1.23
C THR A 230 -47.04 0.02 -1.35
N ALA A 231 -48.31 -0.38 -1.28
CA ALA A 231 -48.75 -1.75 -1.47
C ALA A 231 -49.25 -1.96 -2.91
N VAL A 232 -49.12 -3.21 -3.37
CA VAL A 232 -49.88 -3.85 -4.46
C VAL A 232 -50.40 -5.18 -3.93
#